data_AF-A0A1A8X3I2-F1
#
_entry.id   AF-A0A1A8X3I2-F1
#
_cell.length_a   1.000
_cell.length_b   1.000
_cell.length_c   1.000
_cell.angle_alpha   90.00
_cell.angle_beta   90.00
_cell.angle_gamma   90.00
#
_symmetry.space_group_name_H-M   'P 1'
#
loop_
_entity.id
_entity.type
_entity.pdbx_description
1 polymer ?
#
loop_
_entity_poly.entity_id
_entity_poly.type
_entity_poly.pdbx_seq_one_letter_code
_entity_poly.pdbx_strand_id
1 'polypeptide(L)'
;YNFCRNSPYYEMVAENINREIDVQEKDSQKQEEVQKINDACKSISKDLCSFENSSSEDFCKKVLYMYKFLDKVQSLWKPPSTITNEDLDFLNYWLNVKLKDKSNNSSMCIGKFIEIIKSQGENFISVKINLIEHLHVIDPNKLENMELLCELYDTKQKITDIMFDPDRTKDKEDLCKGYTKTCYDNYKKSMDNCLDEYDDFYAALKMFERGYKYLTDEVPDKSGYCKISEYFQLPEYDPVLETKQRRIMTFKIMSAPLMLPFVIPLLYK
;
A
#
# COMPACT_ATOMS: atom_id res chain seq x y z
N TYR A 1 4.86 4.09 -1.18
CA TYR A 1 3.54 4.46 -0.63
C TYR A 1 2.53 4.86 -1.69
N ASN A 2 2.89 5.67 -2.71
CA ASN A 2 1.93 6.22 -3.69
C ASN A 2 1.00 5.18 -4.35
N PHE A 3 1.51 3.98 -4.68
CA PHE A 3 0.71 2.91 -5.29
C PHE A 3 -0.51 2.50 -4.43
N CYS A 4 -0.48 2.70 -3.11
CA CYS A 4 -1.60 2.35 -2.23
C CYS A 4 -2.87 3.15 -2.56
N ARG A 5 -2.78 4.31 -3.21
CA ARG A 5 -3.99 5.02 -3.68
C ARG A 5 -4.81 4.17 -4.65
N ASN A 6 -4.12 3.32 -5.41
CA ASN A 6 -4.70 2.40 -6.38
C ASN A 6 -4.76 0.96 -5.82
N SER A 7 -4.64 0.77 -4.49
CA SER A 7 -4.73 -0.55 -3.87
C SER A 7 -6.02 -1.31 -4.22
N PRO A 8 -7.22 -0.70 -4.38
CA PRO A 8 -8.41 -1.48 -4.72
C PRO A 8 -8.30 -2.12 -6.11
N TYR A 9 -7.67 -1.41 -7.06
CA TYR A 9 -7.38 -1.95 -8.39
C TYR A 9 -6.39 -3.11 -8.29
N TYR A 10 -5.32 -2.94 -7.51
CA TYR A 10 -4.30 -3.97 -7.35
C TYR A 10 -4.77 -5.20 -6.56
N GLU A 11 -5.65 -5.03 -5.57
CA GLU A 11 -6.35 -6.11 -4.86
C GLU A 11 -7.16 -6.95 -5.87
N MET A 12 -7.95 -6.29 -6.72
CA MET A 12 -8.68 -6.96 -7.80
C MET A 12 -7.74 -7.73 -8.74
N VAL A 13 -6.58 -7.18 -9.12
CA VAL A 13 -5.59 -7.89 -9.94
C VAL A 13 -5.11 -9.16 -9.23
N ALA A 14 -4.71 -9.04 -7.95
CA ALA A 14 -4.19 -10.16 -7.17
C ALA A 14 -5.24 -11.27 -6.97
N GLU A 15 -6.51 -10.91 -6.74
CA GLU A 15 -7.60 -11.88 -6.55
C GLU A 15 -7.97 -12.61 -7.85
N ASN A 16 -7.92 -11.90 -8.98
CA ASN A 16 -8.38 -12.43 -10.27
C ASN A 16 -7.27 -13.06 -11.10
N ILE A 17 -6.00 -12.98 -10.67
CA ILE A 17 -4.88 -13.44 -11.51
C ILE A 17 -4.97 -14.91 -11.90
N ASN A 18 -5.48 -15.78 -11.02
CA ASN A 18 -5.63 -17.20 -11.35
C ASN A 18 -6.58 -17.41 -12.54
N ARG A 19 -7.64 -16.60 -12.65
CA ARG A 19 -8.56 -16.66 -13.80
C ARG A 19 -7.86 -16.26 -15.09
N GLU A 20 -7.01 -15.22 -15.03
CA GLU A 20 -6.22 -14.79 -16.18
C GLU A 20 -5.22 -15.88 -16.61
N ILE A 21 -4.59 -16.57 -15.66
CA ILE A 21 -3.72 -17.73 -15.93
C ILE A 21 -4.51 -18.82 -16.66
N ASP A 22 -5.66 -19.23 -16.11
CA ASP A 22 -6.50 -20.29 -16.69
C ASP A 22 -6.96 -19.96 -18.12
N VAL A 23 -7.25 -18.69 -18.40
CA VAL A 23 -7.63 -18.23 -19.75
C VAL A 23 -6.45 -18.33 -20.70
N GLN A 24 -5.26 -17.88 -20.30
CA GLN A 24 -4.08 -17.90 -21.15
C GLN A 24 -3.54 -19.31 -21.41
N GLU A 25 -3.62 -20.21 -20.42
CA GLU A 25 -3.19 -21.61 -20.57
C GLU A 25 -4.08 -22.39 -21.54
N LYS A 26 -5.35 -22.01 -21.70
CA LYS A 26 -6.29 -22.65 -22.64
C LYS A 26 -6.25 -22.05 -24.05
N ASP A 27 -5.65 -20.87 -24.21
CA ASP A 27 -5.54 -20.22 -25.51
C ASP A 27 -4.46 -20.92 -26.36
N SER A 28 -4.87 -21.51 -27.49
CA SER A 28 -3.97 -22.20 -28.41
C SER A 28 -2.94 -21.27 -29.03
N GLN A 29 -3.24 -19.97 -29.13
CA GLN A 29 -2.32 -18.96 -29.68
C GLN A 29 -1.25 -18.53 -28.66
N LYS A 30 -1.41 -18.91 -27.39
CA LYS A 30 -0.51 -18.52 -26.28
C LYS A 30 0.37 -19.64 -25.76
N GLN A 31 0.30 -20.84 -26.34
CA GLN A 31 1.00 -22.03 -25.85
C GLN A 31 2.53 -21.85 -25.77
N GLU A 32 3.16 -21.21 -26.76
CA GLU A 32 4.61 -20.95 -26.72
C GLU A 32 4.99 -20.05 -25.53
N GLU A 33 4.17 -19.03 -25.26
CA GLU A 33 4.38 -18.09 -24.17
C GLU A 33 4.14 -18.73 -22.80
N VAL A 34 3.06 -19.51 -22.68
CA VAL A 34 2.75 -20.32 -21.49
C VAL A 34 3.89 -21.28 -21.19
N GLN A 35 4.41 -21.97 -22.21
CA GLN A 35 5.53 -22.90 -22.07
C GLN A 35 6.80 -22.18 -21.59
N LYS A 36 7.09 -20.99 -22.14
CA LYS A 36 8.23 -20.16 -21.71
C LYS A 36 8.14 -19.73 -20.24
N ILE A 37 6.96 -19.33 -19.79
CA ILE A 37 6.71 -19.00 -18.38
C ILE A 37 6.90 -20.24 -17.50
N ASN A 38 6.31 -21.37 -17.88
CA ASN A 38 6.44 -22.63 -17.16
C ASN A 38 7.90 -23.06 -17.01
N ASP A 39 8.67 -23.04 -18.10
CA ASP A 39 10.07 -23.46 -18.08
C ASP A 39 10.95 -22.52 -17.25
N ALA A 40 10.69 -21.21 -17.28
CA ALA A 40 11.39 -20.26 -16.43
C ALA A 40 11.09 -20.49 -14.93
N CYS A 41 9.85 -20.79 -14.58
CA CYS A 41 9.45 -21.02 -13.19
C CYS A 41 9.92 -22.36 -12.61
N LYS A 42 10.17 -23.38 -13.44
CA LYS A 42 10.82 -24.64 -13.00
C LYS A 42 12.22 -24.41 -12.42
N SER A 43 12.87 -23.29 -12.76
CA SER A 43 14.20 -22.95 -12.24
C SER A 43 14.19 -22.46 -10.78
N ILE A 44 13.01 -22.19 -10.20
CA ILE A 44 12.88 -21.77 -8.81
C ILE A 44 12.97 -23.01 -7.89
N SER A 45 13.98 -23.02 -7.01
CA SER A 45 14.11 -24.07 -6.00
C SER A 45 13.03 -23.92 -4.94
N LYS A 46 12.42 -25.04 -4.52
CA LYS A 46 11.43 -25.07 -3.42
C LYS A 46 12.01 -24.55 -2.10
N ASP A 47 13.31 -24.73 -1.89
CA ASP A 47 14.00 -24.33 -0.66
C ASP A 47 14.42 -22.84 -0.66
N LEU A 48 14.39 -22.19 -1.83
CA LEU A 48 14.83 -20.81 -1.98
C LEU A 48 13.73 -19.80 -1.60
N CYS A 49 12.50 -20.09 -2.03
CA CYS A 49 11.33 -19.24 -1.84
C CYS A 49 10.21 -20.06 -1.19
N SER A 50 9.95 -19.85 0.09
CA SER A 50 8.87 -20.55 0.81
C SER A 50 7.62 -19.68 0.89
N PHE A 51 6.47 -20.23 0.47
CA PHE A 51 5.17 -19.57 0.52
C PHE A 51 4.18 -20.45 1.28
N GLU A 52 3.25 -19.83 2.01
CA GLU A 52 2.38 -20.52 2.97
C GLU A 52 1.38 -21.49 2.31
N ASN A 53 0.92 -21.18 1.09
CA ASN A 53 -0.22 -21.86 0.45
C ASN A 53 -0.01 -22.19 -1.04
N SER A 54 1.21 -22.13 -1.56
CA SER A 54 1.49 -22.43 -2.97
C SER A 54 2.90 -22.95 -3.18
N SER A 55 3.10 -23.76 -4.21
CA SER A 55 4.45 -24.10 -4.63
C SER A 55 5.18 -22.84 -5.12
N SER A 56 6.50 -22.83 -4.98
CA SER A 56 7.34 -21.73 -5.48
C SER A 56 7.17 -21.54 -7.00
N GLU A 57 6.91 -22.63 -7.73
CA GLU A 57 6.62 -22.60 -9.16
C GLU A 57 5.29 -21.89 -9.47
N ASP A 58 4.20 -22.26 -8.79
CA ASP A 58 2.89 -21.63 -9.00
C ASP A 58 2.91 -20.14 -8.62
N PHE A 59 3.61 -19.81 -7.54
CA PHE A 59 3.81 -18.43 -7.13
C PHE A 59 4.61 -17.65 -8.18
N CYS A 60 5.66 -18.25 -8.75
CA CYS A 60 6.41 -17.66 -9.83
C CYS A 60 5.55 -17.36 -11.06
N LYS A 61 4.66 -18.29 -11.44
CA LYS A 61 3.70 -18.05 -12.52
C LYS A 61 2.86 -16.83 -12.20
N LYS A 62 2.27 -16.73 -10.99
CA LYS A 62 1.48 -15.56 -10.58
C LYS A 62 2.24 -14.25 -10.73
N VAL A 63 3.50 -14.18 -10.29
CA VAL A 63 4.35 -12.99 -10.46
C VAL A 63 4.50 -12.60 -11.93
N LEU A 64 4.85 -13.55 -12.80
CA LEU A 64 5.02 -13.29 -14.23
C LEU A 64 3.72 -12.88 -14.92
N TYR A 65 2.60 -13.55 -14.60
CA TYR A 65 1.30 -13.20 -15.17
C TYR A 65 0.79 -11.86 -14.65
N MET A 66 1.01 -11.49 -13.38
CA MET A 66 0.65 -10.16 -12.88
C MET A 66 1.44 -9.08 -13.59
N TYR A 67 2.77 -9.25 -13.71
CA TYR A 67 3.62 -8.31 -14.45
C TYR A 67 3.07 -8.10 -15.86
N LYS A 68 2.78 -9.18 -16.57
CA LYS A 68 2.28 -9.13 -17.95
C LYS A 68 0.89 -8.52 -18.05
N PHE A 69 0.01 -8.83 -17.09
CA PHE A 69 -1.32 -8.22 -17.03
C PHE A 69 -1.21 -6.70 -16.87
N LEU A 70 -0.38 -6.24 -15.93
CA LEU A 70 -0.17 -4.82 -15.68
C LEU A 70 0.42 -4.12 -16.93
N ASP A 71 1.45 -4.71 -17.55
CA ASP A 71 2.03 -4.17 -18.80
C ASP A 71 1.01 -4.09 -19.93
N LYS A 72 0.20 -5.15 -20.11
CA LYS A 72 -0.87 -5.21 -21.11
C LYS A 72 -1.92 -4.13 -20.86
N VAL A 73 -2.35 -3.91 -19.62
CA VAL A 73 -3.32 -2.86 -19.30
C VAL A 73 -2.74 -1.51 -19.71
N GLN A 74 -1.50 -1.18 -19.35
CA GLN A 74 -0.87 0.09 -19.73
C GLN A 74 -0.77 0.26 -21.25
N SER A 75 -0.50 -0.82 -21.98
CA SER A 75 -0.41 -0.81 -23.45
C SER A 75 -1.69 -0.36 -24.16
N LEU A 76 -2.86 -0.65 -23.56
CA LEU A 76 -4.15 -0.24 -24.10
C LEU A 76 -4.37 1.27 -24.01
N TRP A 77 -3.79 1.91 -22.98
CA TRP A 77 -3.93 3.35 -22.75
C TRP A 77 -2.84 4.17 -23.45
N LYS A 78 -1.60 3.67 -23.49
CA LYS A 78 -0.46 4.40 -24.06
C LYS A 78 0.57 3.47 -24.72
N PRO A 79 0.54 3.33 -26.05
CA PRO A 79 1.56 2.60 -26.80
C PRO A 79 2.86 3.41 -26.95
N PRO A 80 4.05 2.77 -26.99
CA PRO A 80 4.31 1.36 -26.69
C PRO A 80 4.18 1.07 -25.18
N SER A 81 3.86 -0.19 -24.83
CA SER A 81 3.66 -0.58 -23.43
C SER A 81 4.88 -0.30 -22.57
N THR A 82 4.64 0.30 -21.41
CA THR A 82 5.57 0.24 -20.29
C THR A 82 4.74 0.14 -19.02
N ILE A 83 4.78 -1.03 -18.37
CA ILE A 83 4.46 -1.14 -16.94
C ILE A 83 5.03 0.07 -16.19
N THR A 84 4.23 0.67 -15.31
CA THR A 84 4.62 1.91 -14.64
C THR A 84 5.49 1.62 -13.42
N ASN A 85 6.21 2.64 -12.93
CA ASN A 85 6.89 2.55 -11.65
C ASN A 85 5.91 2.23 -10.51
N GLU A 86 4.67 2.71 -10.60
CA GLU A 86 3.63 2.44 -9.61
C GLU A 86 3.21 0.96 -9.61
N ASP A 87 3.07 0.36 -10.81
CA ASP A 87 2.79 -1.07 -10.97
C ASP A 87 3.94 -1.95 -10.44
N LEU A 88 5.19 -1.51 -10.64
CA LEU A 88 6.37 -2.18 -10.11
C LEU A 88 6.49 -2.04 -8.59
N ASP A 89 6.15 -0.86 -8.04
CA ASP A 89 6.10 -0.63 -6.59
C ASP A 89 5.06 -1.54 -5.93
N PHE A 90 3.88 -1.69 -6.57
CA PHE A 90 2.88 -2.67 -6.14
C PHE A 90 3.42 -4.11 -6.18
N LEU A 91 4.06 -4.51 -7.29
CA LEU A 91 4.59 -5.87 -7.42
C LEU A 91 5.65 -6.16 -6.34
N ASN A 92 6.51 -5.17 -6.05
CA ASN A 92 7.49 -5.26 -4.96
C ASN A 92 6.82 -5.41 -3.59
N TYR A 93 5.82 -4.57 -3.30
CA TYR A 93 5.02 -4.65 -2.08
C TYR A 93 4.37 -6.03 -1.93
N TRP A 94 3.63 -6.47 -2.95
CA TRP A 94 2.91 -7.74 -2.92
C TRP A 94 3.84 -8.92 -2.70
N LEU A 95 5.01 -8.93 -3.37
CA LEU A 95 6.02 -9.95 -3.17
C LEU A 95 6.55 -9.98 -1.73
N ASN A 96 6.85 -8.81 -1.15
CA ASN A 96 7.33 -8.71 0.23
C ASN A 96 6.28 -9.16 1.25
N VAL A 97 4.99 -8.81 1.06
CA VAL A 97 3.89 -9.31 1.92
C VAL A 97 3.82 -10.83 1.89
N LYS A 98 4.02 -11.46 0.73
CA LYS A 98 3.98 -12.93 0.60
C LYS A 98 5.22 -13.64 1.15
N LEU A 99 6.32 -12.91 1.35
CA LEU A 99 7.58 -13.44 1.89
C LEU A 99 7.76 -13.17 3.39
N LYS A 100 6.95 -12.29 4.00
CA LYS A 100 7.20 -11.76 5.36
C LYS A 100 7.28 -12.83 6.45
N ASP A 101 6.52 -13.92 6.33
CA ASP A 101 6.45 -14.97 7.36
C ASP A 101 7.57 -16.03 7.26
N LYS A 102 8.47 -15.93 6.26
CA LYS A 102 9.52 -16.93 5.97
C LYS A 102 10.90 -16.30 5.71
N SER A 103 11.17 -15.19 6.40
CA SER A 103 12.17 -14.14 6.13
C SER A 103 13.64 -14.54 5.88
N ASN A 104 14.06 -15.78 6.13
CA ASN A 104 15.49 -16.13 6.10
C ASN A 104 16.13 -15.98 4.70
N ASN A 105 15.33 -16.02 3.61
CA ASN A 105 15.82 -15.98 2.23
C ASN A 105 15.16 -14.91 1.33
N SER A 106 14.46 -13.90 1.88
CA SER A 106 13.68 -12.94 1.08
C SER A 106 14.50 -12.21 0.01
N SER A 107 15.72 -11.78 0.33
CA SER A 107 16.62 -11.11 -0.62
C SER A 107 17.02 -12.03 -1.77
N MET A 108 17.38 -13.29 -1.48
CA MET A 108 17.74 -14.27 -2.51
C MET A 108 16.53 -14.61 -3.39
N CYS A 109 15.35 -14.70 -2.79
CA CYS A 109 14.11 -14.97 -3.50
C CYS A 109 13.73 -13.83 -4.46
N ILE A 110 13.82 -12.57 -4.01
CA ILE A 110 13.61 -11.39 -4.86
C ILE A 110 14.65 -11.35 -5.99
N GLY A 111 15.93 -11.60 -5.68
CA GLY A 111 16.98 -11.70 -6.69
C GLY A 111 16.65 -12.74 -7.77
N LYS A 112 16.10 -13.89 -7.35
CA LYS A 112 15.69 -14.94 -8.29
C LYS A 112 14.51 -14.52 -9.16
N PHE A 113 13.53 -13.80 -8.62
CA PHE A 113 12.45 -13.24 -9.43
C PHE A 113 12.96 -12.26 -10.48
N ILE A 114 13.91 -11.39 -10.13
CA ILE A 114 14.53 -10.46 -11.10
C ILE A 114 15.18 -11.23 -12.25
N GLU A 115 15.93 -12.31 -11.95
CA GLU A 115 16.54 -13.17 -12.99
C GLU A 115 15.49 -13.78 -13.91
N ILE A 116 14.41 -14.33 -13.34
CA ILE A 116 13.34 -15.01 -14.08
C ILE A 116 12.56 -14.04 -14.97
N ILE A 117 12.25 -12.84 -14.47
CA ILE A 117 11.57 -11.82 -15.27
C ILE A 117 12.50 -11.41 -16.42
N LYS A 118 13.80 -11.21 -16.16
CA LYS A 118 14.79 -10.88 -17.21
C LYS A 118 14.97 -11.98 -18.25
N SER A 119 14.89 -13.26 -17.86
CA SER A 119 15.01 -14.37 -18.80
C SER A 119 13.84 -14.48 -19.76
N GLN A 120 12.73 -13.77 -19.53
CA GLN A 120 11.62 -13.69 -20.49
C GLN A 120 11.98 -12.87 -21.75
N GLY A 121 13.10 -12.14 -21.74
CA GLY A 121 13.64 -11.43 -22.90
C GLY A 121 13.09 -10.00 -23.08
N GLU A 122 13.64 -9.30 -24.07
CA GLU A 122 13.41 -7.85 -24.30
C GLU A 122 11.98 -7.50 -24.68
N ASN A 123 11.19 -8.46 -25.18
CA ASN A 123 9.77 -8.26 -25.47
C ASN A 123 8.89 -8.34 -24.20
N PHE A 124 9.43 -8.84 -23.09
CA PHE A 124 8.70 -8.94 -21.83
C PHE A 124 8.97 -7.75 -20.92
N ILE A 125 10.21 -7.27 -20.85
CA ILE A 125 10.58 -6.08 -20.07
C ILE A 125 11.05 -4.98 -21.01
N SER A 126 10.48 -3.79 -20.87
CA SER A 126 11.04 -2.60 -21.51
C SER A 126 12.50 -2.40 -21.10
N VAL A 127 13.39 -2.20 -22.08
CA VAL A 127 14.83 -1.93 -21.86
C VAL A 127 15.07 -0.72 -20.94
N LYS A 128 14.07 0.15 -20.77
CA LYS A 128 14.12 1.32 -19.88
C LYS A 128 13.91 0.99 -18.40
N ILE A 129 13.42 -0.21 -18.06
CA ILE A 129 13.09 -0.60 -16.70
C ILE A 129 14.30 -1.25 -16.03
N ASN A 130 14.73 -0.67 -14.91
CA ASN A 130 15.70 -1.31 -14.04
C ASN A 130 15.00 -2.05 -12.89
N LEU A 131 14.70 -3.34 -13.09
CA LEU A 131 14.04 -4.16 -12.06
C LEU A 131 14.78 -4.22 -10.72
N ILE A 132 16.11 -4.04 -10.71
CA ILE A 132 16.90 -4.07 -9.48
C ILE A 132 16.62 -2.84 -8.60
N GLU A 133 16.27 -1.71 -9.20
CA GLU A 133 15.88 -0.50 -8.47
C GLU A 133 14.46 -0.61 -7.88
N HIS A 134 13.59 -1.41 -8.51
CA HIS A 134 12.19 -1.54 -8.10
C HIS A 134 11.91 -2.73 -7.18
N LEU A 135 12.50 -3.90 -7.45
CA LEU A 135 12.25 -5.13 -6.68
C LEU A 135 13.36 -5.32 -5.64
N HIS A 136 13.03 -5.13 -4.37
CA HIS A 136 13.97 -5.21 -3.25
C HIS A 136 13.26 -5.57 -1.93
N VAL A 137 14.03 -6.03 -0.95
CA VAL A 137 13.47 -6.31 0.39
C VAL A 137 13.04 -4.99 1.02
N ILE A 138 11.77 -4.90 1.40
CA ILE A 138 11.23 -3.74 2.10
C ILE A 138 11.49 -3.92 3.60
N ASP A 139 11.95 -2.85 4.26
CA ASP A 139 12.08 -2.82 5.71
C ASP A 139 10.75 -3.23 6.38
N PRO A 140 10.75 -4.13 7.38
CA PRO A 140 9.51 -4.65 7.97
C PRO A 140 8.56 -3.56 8.50
N ASN A 141 9.09 -2.50 9.11
CA ASN A 141 8.26 -1.42 9.62
C ASN A 141 7.66 -0.60 8.46
N LYS A 142 8.44 -0.37 7.40
CA LYS A 142 7.92 0.26 6.18
C LYS A 142 6.86 -0.59 5.50
N LEU A 143 7.03 -1.91 5.50
CA LEU A 143 6.06 -2.85 4.94
C LEU A 143 4.75 -2.82 5.71
N GLU A 144 4.78 -2.87 7.05
CA GLU A 144 3.59 -2.73 7.89
C GLU A 144 2.86 -1.40 7.62
N ASN A 145 3.61 -0.30 7.49
CA ASN A 145 3.05 1.00 7.12
C ASN A 145 2.39 1.00 5.73
N MET A 146 2.96 0.28 4.75
CA MET A 146 2.32 0.12 3.43
C MET A 146 1.04 -0.70 3.53
N GLU A 147 1.03 -1.80 4.29
CA GLU A 147 -0.16 -2.62 4.52
C GLU A 147 -1.31 -1.79 5.10
N LEU A 148 -1.02 -0.99 6.14
CA LEU A 148 -2.01 -0.10 6.75
C LEU A 148 -2.54 0.96 5.77
N LEU A 149 -1.66 1.60 4.98
CA LEU A 149 -2.08 2.62 4.03
C LEU A 149 -2.93 2.04 2.90
N CYS A 150 -2.54 0.88 2.37
CA CYS A 150 -3.30 0.20 1.34
C CYS A 150 -4.67 -0.24 1.88
N GLU A 151 -4.72 -0.80 3.09
CA GLU A 151 -5.98 -1.15 3.73
C GLU A 151 -6.89 0.08 3.90
N LEU A 152 -6.35 1.24 4.28
CA LEU A 152 -7.10 2.50 4.36
C LEU A 152 -7.77 2.88 3.04
N TYR A 153 -7.05 2.80 1.92
CA TYR A 153 -7.59 3.08 0.59
C TYR A 153 -8.63 2.04 0.14
N ASP A 154 -8.42 0.76 0.43
CA ASP A 154 -9.38 -0.31 0.14
C ASP A 154 -10.70 -0.11 0.90
N THR A 155 -10.57 0.19 2.18
CA THR A 155 -11.68 0.52 3.07
C THR A 155 -12.45 1.76 2.60
N LYS A 156 -11.73 2.81 2.19
CA LYS A 156 -12.33 4.02 1.60
C LYS A 156 -13.11 3.71 0.33
N GLN A 157 -12.58 2.86 -0.55
CA GLN A 157 -13.29 2.46 -1.77
C GLN A 157 -14.57 1.69 -1.44
N LYS A 158 -14.51 0.72 -0.51
CA LYS A 158 -15.69 -0.06 -0.06
C LYS A 158 -16.78 0.83 0.55
N ILE A 159 -16.39 1.84 1.34
CA ILE A 159 -17.32 2.86 1.86
C ILE A 159 -17.95 3.66 0.72
N THR A 160 -17.12 4.12 -0.23
CA THR A 160 -17.58 4.88 -1.40
C THR A 160 -18.59 4.07 -2.22
N ASP A 161 -18.30 2.79 -2.49
CA ASP A 161 -19.17 1.90 -3.25
C ASP A 161 -20.55 1.78 -2.59
N ILE A 162 -20.59 1.58 -1.26
CA ILE A 162 -21.85 1.54 -0.51
C ILE A 162 -22.57 2.88 -0.56
N MET A 163 -21.87 4.01 -0.38
CA MET A 163 -22.47 5.36 -0.42
C MET A 163 -23.22 5.62 -1.74
N PHE A 164 -22.77 5.03 -2.85
CA PHE A 164 -23.38 5.18 -4.17
C PHE A 164 -24.30 4.03 -4.58
N ASP A 165 -24.42 2.99 -3.76
CA ASP A 165 -25.27 1.84 -4.05
C ASP A 165 -26.76 2.18 -3.81
N PRO A 166 -27.61 2.11 -4.87
CA PRO A 166 -29.03 2.44 -4.75
C PRO A 166 -29.86 1.35 -4.05
N ASP A 167 -29.33 0.13 -3.94
CA ASP A 167 -30.05 -0.98 -3.34
C ASP A 167 -29.97 -0.92 -1.82
N ARG A 168 -31.15 -0.91 -1.20
CA ARG A 168 -31.34 -0.56 0.20
C ARG A 168 -31.58 -1.78 1.07
N THR A 169 -30.51 -2.44 1.51
CA THR A 169 -30.56 -3.61 2.40
C THR A 169 -29.93 -3.31 3.76
N LYS A 170 -30.42 -3.99 4.81
CA LYS A 170 -29.85 -3.88 6.16
C LYS A 170 -28.38 -4.33 6.21
N ASP A 171 -28.03 -5.30 5.37
CA ASP A 171 -26.66 -5.82 5.28
C ASP A 171 -25.65 -4.73 4.90
N LYS A 172 -26.03 -3.77 4.04
CA LYS A 172 -25.16 -2.65 3.64
C LYS A 172 -24.93 -1.64 4.76
N GLU A 173 -25.92 -1.46 5.63
CA GLU A 173 -25.76 -0.63 6.84
C GLU A 173 -24.70 -1.23 7.76
N ASP A 174 -24.80 -2.52 8.04
CA ASP A 174 -23.85 -3.22 8.91
C ASP A 174 -22.46 -3.32 8.26
N LEU A 175 -22.39 -3.55 6.94
CA LEU A 175 -21.14 -3.51 6.18
C LEU A 175 -20.47 -2.13 6.24
N CYS A 176 -21.22 -1.03 6.03
CA CYS A 176 -20.61 0.28 6.06
C CYS A 176 -20.15 0.68 7.47
N LYS A 177 -20.89 0.29 8.52
CA LYS A 177 -20.42 0.42 9.91
C LYS A 177 -19.11 -0.35 10.13
N GLY A 178 -19.01 -1.56 9.60
CA GLY A 178 -17.79 -2.35 9.63
C GLY A 178 -16.61 -1.64 8.96
N TYR A 179 -16.77 -1.21 7.70
CA TYR A 179 -15.68 -0.57 6.96
C TYR A 179 -15.28 0.79 7.53
N THR A 180 -16.23 1.62 7.96
CA THR A 180 -15.93 2.91 8.61
C THR A 180 -15.15 2.70 9.91
N LYS A 181 -15.53 1.71 10.72
CA LYS A 181 -14.78 1.35 11.94
C LYS A 181 -13.36 0.87 11.61
N THR A 182 -13.19 -0.02 10.63
CA THR A 182 -11.86 -0.47 10.20
C THR A 182 -11.00 0.69 9.71
N CYS A 183 -11.57 1.59 8.89
CA CYS A 183 -10.90 2.80 8.42
C CYS A 183 -10.40 3.66 9.59
N TYR A 184 -11.30 3.92 10.55
CA TYR A 184 -11.02 4.73 11.73
C TYR A 184 -9.88 4.15 12.58
N ASP A 185 -9.98 2.86 12.91
CA ASP A 185 -9.01 2.17 13.76
C ASP A 185 -7.63 2.09 13.09
N ASN A 186 -7.59 1.75 11.79
CA ASN A 186 -6.35 1.68 11.03
C ASN A 186 -5.72 3.06 10.81
N TYR A 187 -6.53 4.12 10.67
CA TYR A 187 -6.00 5.47 10.55
C TYR A 187 -5.32 5.89 11.85
N LYS A 188 -5.96 5.61 13.00
CA LYS A 188 -5.35 5.87 14.31
C LYS A 188 -4.05 5.09 14.49
N LYS A 189 -4.07 3.77 14.20
CA LYS A 189 -2.86 2.93 14.26
C LYS A 189 -1.76 3.45 13.33
N SER A 190 -2.11 3.90 12.13
CA SER A 190 -1.15 4.48 11.18
C SER A 190 -0.53 5.77 11.70
N MET A 191 -1.32 6.64 12.32
CA MET A 191 -0.83 7.87 12.93
C MET A 191 0.11 7.61 14.13
N ASP A 192 -0.16 6.56 14.91
CA ASP A 192 0.72 6.11 16.00
C ASP A 192 2.09 5.64 15.49
N ASN A 193 2.15 5.11 14.26
CA ASN A 193 3.39 4.67 13.62
C ASN A 193 4.22 5.82 13.02
N CYS A 194 3.71 7.05 12.98
CA CYS A 194 4.45 8.19 12.44
C CYS A 194 5.46 8.75 13.45
N LEU A 195 6.73 8.85 13.04
CA LEU A 195 7.82 9.33 13.91
C LEU A 195 8.06 10.85 13.80
N ASP A 196 7.82 11.42 12.62
CA ASP A 196 8.13 12.82 12.29
C ASP A 196 7.18 13.35 11.19
N GLU A 197 7.03 14.67 11.08
CA GLU A 197 6.21 15.34 10.06
C GLU A 197 6.83 15.29 8.65
N TYR A 198 8.15 15.06 8.56
CA TYR A 198 8.87 14.89 7.31
C TYR A 198 8.95 13.42 6.87
N ASP A 199 8.30 12.51 7.59
CA ASP A 199 8.22 11.10 7.21
C ASP A 199 7.33 10.93 5.96
N ASP A 200 7.84 10.23 4.94
CA ASP A 200 7.10 9.94 3.71
C ASP A 200 5.75 9.24 3.98
N PHE A 201 5.69 8.41 5.02
CA PHE A 201 4.46 7.75 5.46
C PHE A 201 3.47 8.74 6.05
N TYR A 202 3.93 9.67 6.89
CA TYR A 202 3.08 10.75 7.43
C TYR A 202 2.50 11.61 6.30
N ALA A 203 3.34 12.00 5.33
CA ALA A 203 2.88 12.75 4.15
C ALA A 203 1.81 11.98 3.35
N ALA A 204 2.00 10.67 3.15
CA ALA A 204 1.02 9.82 2.48
C ALA A 204 -0.30 9.70 3.28
N LEU A 205 -0.25 9.57 4.59
CA LEU A 205 -1.45 9.56 5.45
C LEU A 205 -2.20 10.89 5.39
N LYS A 206 -1.50 12.03 5.34
CA LYS A 206 -2.15 13.34 5.17
C LYS A 206 -2.83 13.50 3.81
N MET A 207 -2.29 12.88 2.77
CA MET A 207 -2.99 12.82 1.48
C MET A 207 -4.26 11.96 1.56
N PHE A 208 -4.19 10.81 2.23
CA PHE A 208 -5.36 9.97 2.49
C PHE A 208 -6.42 10.74 3.30
N GLU A 209 -6.02 11.34 4.43
CA GLU A 209 -6.90 12.10 5.34
C GLU A 209 -7.70 13.17 4.59
N ARG A 210 -7.02 14.00 3.77
CA ARG A 210 -7.68 15.04 2.96
C ARG A 210 -8.69 14.44 1.99
N GLY A 211 -8.31 13.36 1.30
CA GLY A 211 -9.18 12.70 0.35
C GLY A 211 -10.37 12.00 1.00
N TYR A 212 -10.24 11.54 2.25
CA TYR A 212 -11.31 10.92 3.00
C TYR A 212 -12.25 11.99 3.59
N LYS A 213 -11.72 13.09 4.14
CA LYS A 213 -12.52 14.26 4.56
C LYS A 213 -13.38 14.82 3.43
N TYR A 214 -12.82 14.92 2.23
CA TYR A 214 -13.62 15.30 1.05
C TYR A 214 -14.78 14.32 0.79
N LEU A 215 -14.55 13.01 0.91
CA LEU A 215 -15.59 11.99 0.75
C LEU A 215 -16.69 12.13 1.83
N THR A 216 -16.34 12.44 3.07
CA THR A 216 -17.31 12.48 4.17
C THR A 216 -18.04 13.81 4.30
N ASP A 217 -17.40 14.91 3.90
CA ASP A 217 -17.92 16.28 4.11
C ASP A 217 -18.64 16.81 2.86
N GLU A 218 -18.13 16.50 1.67
CA GLU A 218 -18.59 17.10 0.42
C GLU A 218 -19.38 16.13 -0.48
N VAL A 219 -19.16 14.81 -0.34
CA VAL A 219 -19.81 13.81 -1.18
C VAL A 219 -21.07 13.26 -0.48
N PRO A 220 -22.26 13.38 -1.10
CA PRO A 220 -23.48 12.86 -0.51
C PRO A 220 -23.46 11.33 -0.41
N ASP A 221 -23.68 10.79 0.79
CA ASP A 221 -24.06 9.41 1.00
C ASP A 221 -25.50 9.19 0.48
N LYS A 222 -25.63 8.74 -0.78
CA LYS A 222 -26.92 8.51 -1.44
C LYS A 222 -27.67 7.32 -0.84
N SER A 223 -26.92 6.34 -0.33
CA SER A 223 -27.47 5.19 0.39
C SER A 223 -28.07 5.62 1.74
N GLY A 224 -27.40 6.55 2.42
CA GLY A 224 -27.71 7.01 3.76
C GLY A 224 -27.22 6.08 4.87
N TYR A 225 -26.52 4.99 4.55
CA TYR A 225 -26.06 3.97 5.49
C TYR A 225 -24.80 4.35 6.24
N CYS A 226 -23.85 4.92 5.53
CA CYS A 226 -22.50 5.15 6.05
C CYS A 226 -22.46 6.30 7.04
N LYS A 227 -23.19 7.39 6.75
CA LYS A 227 -23.26 8.58 7.61
C LYS A 227 -23.84 8.33 9.00
N ILE A 228 -24.52 7.20 9.21
CA ILE A 228 -25.08 6.80 10.52
C ILE A 228 -24.00 6.24 11.44
N SER A 229 -22.89 5.74 10.87
CA SER A 229 -21.78 5.22 11.66
C SER A 229 -21.11 6.33 12.47
N GLU A 230 -20.86 6.07 13.76
CA GLU A 230 -20.08 6.98 14.61
C GLU A 230 -18.61 7.10 14.15
N TYR A 231 -18.13 6.12 13.38
CA TYR A 231 -16.79 6.08 12.79
C TYR A 231 -16.75 6.65 11.37
N PHE A 232 -17.83 7.26 10.89
CA PHE A 232 -17.88 7.77 9.51
C PHE A 232 -16.78 8.81 9.26
N GLN A 233 -16.53 9.68 10.24
CA GLN A 233 -15.46 10.68 10.22
C GLN A 233 -14.17 10.13 10.84
N LEU A 234 -13.02 10.51 10.29
CA LEU A 234 -11.71 10.18 10.87
C LEU A 234 -11.53 10.91 12.23
N PRO A 235 -10.76 10.33 13.17
CA PRO A 235 -10.47 11.00 14.42
C PRO A 235 -9.63 12.26 14.19
N GLU A 236 -9.93 13.32 14.94
CA GLU A 236 -9.04 14.48 15.10
C GLU A 236 -7.88 14.08 16.01
N TYR A 237 -6.91 13.37 15.44
CA TYR A 237 -5.77 12.81 16.16
C TYR A 237 -4.48 13.00 15.35
N ASP A 238 -3.50 13.70 15.92
CA ASP A 238 -2.20 13.92 15.30
C ASP A 238 -1.06 13.98 16.34
N PRO A 239 -0.52 12.82 16.74
CA PRO A 239 0.54 12.73 17.76
C PRO A 239 1.86 13.38 17.30
N VAL A 240 2.08 13.49 15.98
CA VAL A 240 3.26 14.12 15.40
C VAL A 240 3.22 15.63 15.64
N LEU A 241 2.08 16.27 15.35
CA LEU A 241 1.87 17.70 15.62
C LEU A 241 1.90 18.00 17.12
N GLU A 242 1.25 17.17 17.94
CA GLU A 242 1.29 17.32 19.40
C GLU A 242 2.72 17.28 19.95
N THR A 243 3.53 16.33 19.49
CA THR A 243 4.93 16.19 19.89
C THR A 243 5.75 17.41 19.48
N LYS A 244 5.55 17.92 18.26
CA LYS A 244 6.20 19.14 17.77
C LYS A 244 5.84 20.36 18.63
N GLN A 245 4.56 20.54 18.94
CA GLN A 245 4.10 21.64 19.80
C GLN A 245 4.73 21.57 21.19
N ARG A 246 4.79 20.38 21.81
CA ARG A 246 5.45 20.16 23.10
C ARG A 246 6.94 20.51 23.05
N ARG A 247 7.66 20.11 21.99
CA ARG A 247 9.08 20.46 21.79
C ARG A 247 9.28 21.98 21.68
N ILE A 248 8.44 22.67 20.89
CA ILE A 248 8.48 24.13 20.74
C ILE A 248 8.20 24.84 22.06
N MET A 249 7.20 24.39 22.83
CA MET A 249 6.90 24.97 24.15
C MET A 249 8.06 24.77 25.13
N THR A 250 8.66 23.58 25.16
CA THR A 250 9.82 23.28 26.00
C THR A 250 11.01 24.17 25.65
N PHE A 251 11.29 24.35 24.36
CA PHE A 251 12.35 25.23 23.90
C PHE A 251 12.11 26.70 24.32
N LYS A 252 10.87 27.20 24.16
CA LYS A 252 10.51 28.56 24.60
C LYS A 252 10.71 28.77 26.10
N ILE A 253 10.40 27.77 26.93
CA ILE A 253 10.61 27.83 28.39
C ILE A 253 12.10 27.87 28.71
N MET A 254 12.91 27.04 28.05
CA MET A 254 14.37 27.01 28.26
C MET A 254 15.09 28.27 27.75
N SER A 255 14.59 28.89 26.68
CA SER A 255 15.16 30.12 26.11
C SER A 255 14.70 31.40 26.81
N ALA A 256 13.77 31.31 27.76
CA ALA A 256 13.34 32.47 28.52
C ALA A 256 14.48 32.92 29.45
N PRO A 257 14.94 34.18 29.37
CA PRO A 257 15.96 34.67 30.28
C PRO A 257 15.41 34.54 31.71
N LEU A 258 16.14 33.82 32.57
CA LEU A 258 15.89 33.79 34.00
C LEU A 258 15.99 35.23 34.51
N MET A 259 14.85 35.89 34.65
CA MET A 259 14.73 37.17 35.34
C MET A 259 15.02 36.89 36.82
N LEU A 260 16.30 36.80 37.16
CA LEU A 260 16.76 36.83 38.54
C LEU A 260 16.19 38.11 39.15
N PRO A 261 15.31 38.04 40.16
CA PRO A 261 14.90 39.24 40.85
C PRO A 261 16.18 39.80 41.49
N PHE A 262 16.68 40.91 40.95
CA PHE A 262 17.69 41.72 41.60
C PHE A 262 17.05 42.25 42.88
N VAL A 263 17.19 41.49 43.98
CA VAL A 263 16.89 41.98 45.31
C VAL A 263 18.00 42.99 45.62
N ILE A 264 17.78 44.24 45.21
CA ILE A 264 18.63 45.35 45.64
C ILE A 264 18.38 45.49 47.14
N PRO A 265 19.35 45.22 48.02
CA PRO A 265 19.18 45.46 49.44
C PRO A 265 19.15 46.99 49.60
N LEU A 266 17.98 47.54 49.88
CA LEU A 266 17.85 48.93 50.33
C LEU A 266 18.47 49.03 51.73
N LEU A 267 19.80 49.19 51.76
CA LEU A 267 20.52 49.66 52.94
C LEU A 267 20.27 51.16 53.04
N TYR A 268 19.20 51.55 53.74
CA TYR A 268 19.05 52.91 54.23
C TYR A 268 19.61 53.00 55.65
N LYS A 269 20.46 54.02 55.84
CA LYS A 269 21.26 54.34 57.01
C LYS A 269 20.47 55.12 58.04
#